data_AF-A0A8E2EPL3-F1
#
_entry.id   AF-A0A8E2EPL3-F1
#
_cell.length_a   1.000
_cell.length_b   1.000
_cell.length_c   1.000
_cell.angle_alpha   90.00
_cell.angle_beta   90.00
_cell.angle_gamma   90.00
#
_symmetry.space_group_name_H-M   'P 1'
#
loop_
_entity.id
_entity.type
_entity.pdbx_description
1 polymer ?
#
loop_
_entity_poly.entity_id
_entity_poly.type
_entity_poly.pdbx_seq_one_letter_code
_entity_poly.pdbx_strand_id
1 'polypeptide(L)'
;DTPVTVATVILSSPSDWDEWIEVIKTKAIVGKVWKYVDPYIKREDLPSLVEPSRPTAEDINKDKAKISQLDVGEKETFRVLQEEYKEDRDLYEKQQSAIDLLRTQIQSSVSRTYLIHTFNCDTTYDILVSLKQRVAPSDDARKIQLA
;
A
#
# COMPACT_ATOMS: atom_id res chain seq x y z
N ASP A 1 14.41 -33.83 -7.34
CA ASP A 1 13.88 -32.47 -7.11
C ASP A 1 14.94 -31.58 -6.51
N THR A 2 15.51 -30.71 -7.33
CA THR A 2 16.36 -29.62 -6.85
C THR A 2 15.43 -28.54 -6.29
N PRO A 3 15.57 -28.10 -5.03
CA PRO A 3 14.79 -26.97 -4.56
C PRO A 3 15.17 -25.77 -5.41
N VAL A 4 14.20 -25.21 -6.14
CA VAL A 4 14.37 -23.93 -6.82
C VAL A 4 14.43 -22.89 -5.72
N THR A 5 15.64 -22.52 -5.31
CA THR A 5 15.86 -21.40 -4.40
C THR A 5 15.45 -20.13 -5.14
N VAL A 6 14.29 -19.58 -4.80
CA VAL A 6 13.88 -18.28 -5.31
C VAL A 6 14.88 -17.27 -4.75
N ALA A 7 15.78 -16.76 -5.59
CA ALA A 7 16.74 -15.75 -5.18
C ALA A 7 15.96 -14.54 -4.66
N THR A 8 16.02 -14.32 -3.35
CA THR A 8 15.41 -13.14 -2.73
C THR A 8 16.36 -11.99 -2.98
N VAL A 9 15.91 -10.97 -3.72
CA VAL A 9 16.70 -9.76 -3.95
C VAL A 9 16.86 -9.03 -2.62
N ILE A 10 18.11 -8.80 -2.20
CA ILE A 10 18.45 -8.10 -0.96
C ILE A 10 19.04 -6.75 -1.32
N LEU A 11 18.51 -5.67 -0.75
CA LEU A 11 19.06 -4.34 -0.90
C LEU A 11 20.35 -4.22 -0.06
N SER A 12 21.49 -4.44 -0.70
CA SER A 12 22.82 -4.45 -0.06
C SER A 12 23.75 -3.36 -0.58
N SER A 13 23.43 -2.80 -1.75
CA SER A 13 24.16 -1.74 -2.42
C SER A 13 23.23 -0.94 -3.35
N PRO A 14 23.67 0.23 -3.87
CA PRO A 14 22.90 0.99 -4.84
C PRO A 14 22.56 0.24 -6.13
N SER A 15 23.40 -0.70 -6.60
CA SER A 15 23.10 -1.48 -7.81
C SER A 15 21.91 -2.43 -7.65
N ASP A 16 21.55 -2.78 -6.40
CA ASP A 16 20.41 -3.65 -6.12
C ASP A 16 19.08 -2.90 -6.17
N TRP A 17 19.12 -1.55 -6.19
CA TRP A 17 17.93 -0.71 -6.02
C TRP A 17 16.84 -0.99 -7.04
N ASP A 18 17.19 -1.00 -8.34
CA ASP A 18 16.21 -1.12 -9.43
C ASP A 18 15.51 -2.49 -9.42
N GLU A 19 16.27 -3.57 -9.18
CA GLU A 19 15.70 -4.91 -9.07
C GLU A 19 14.87 -5.06 -7.78
N TRP A 20 15.38 -4.56 -6.66
CA TRP A 20 14.72 -4.66 -5.37
C TRP A 20 13.40 -3.89 -5.34
N ILE A 21 13.37 -2.65 -5.83
CA ILE A 21 12.17 -1.83 -5.81
C ILE A 21 11.08 -2.40 -6.73
N GLU A 22 11.44 -3.03 -7.85
CA GLU A 22 10.46 -3.70 -8.73
C GLU A 22 9.86 -4.96 -8.09
N VAL A 23 10.62 -5.71 -7.27
CA VAL A 23 10.08 -6.82 -6.47
C VAL A 23 9.07 -6.30 -5.42
N ILE A 24 9.41 -5.22 -4.70
CA ILE A 24 8.51 -4.58 -3.73
C ILE A 24 7.26 -4.04 -4.42
N LYS A 25 7.41 -3.36 -5.56
CA LYS A 25 6.31 -2.84 -6.36
C LYS A 25 5.38 -3.95 -6.85
N THR A 26 5.93 -5.06 -7.32
CA THR A 26 5.13 -6.24 -7.74
C THR A 26 4.26 -6.74 -6.58
N LYS A 27 4.83 -6.89 -5.38
CA LYS A 27 4.09 -7.31 -4.18
C LYS A 27 3.01 -6.29 -3.80
N ALA A 28 3.31 -5.00 -3.89
CA ALA A 28 2.35 -3.93 -3.63
C ALA A 28 1.22 -3.87 -4.67
N ILE A 29 1.49 -4.18 -5.94
CA ILE A 29 0.48 -4.26 -7.00
C ILE A 29 -0.47 -5.43 -6.74
N VAL A 30 0.05 -6.60 -6.33
CA VAL A 30 -0.78 -7.76 -5.93
C VAL A 30 -1.71 -7.38 -4.78
N GLY A 31 -1.20 -6.62 -3.79
CA GLY A 31 -1.99 -6.07 -2.70
C GLY A 31 -2.89 -4.88 -3.07
N LYS A 32 -2.84 -4.39 -4.32
CA LYS A 32 -3.52 -3.17 -4.79
C LYS A 32 -3.19 -1.91 -3.97
N VAL A 33 -1.96 -1.81 -3.48
CA VAL A 33 -1.51 -0.75 -2.55
C VAL A 33 -0.36 0.11 -3.07
N TRP A 34 0.25 -0.21 -4.22
CA TRP A 34 1.40 0.56 -4.74
C TRP A 34 1.11 2.06 -4.82
N LYS A 35 -0.08 2.44 -5.31
CA LYS A 35 -0.50 3.85 -5.40
C LYS A 35 -0.49 4.62 -4.06
N TYR A 36 -0.53 3.92 -2.92
CA TYR A 36 -0.50 4.52 -1.58
C TYR A 36 0.92 4.59 -0.98
N VAL A 37 1.90 3.94 -1.59
CA VAL A 37 3.26 3.81 -1.03
C VAL A 37 4.38 4.14 -2.02
N ASP A 38 4.05 4.56 -3.24
CA ASP A 38 5.01 4.83 -4.31
C ASP A 38 6.01 5.95 -3.91
N PRO A 39 7.30 5.65 -3.71
CA PRO A 39 8.30 6.62 -3.25
C PRO A 39 8.78 7.58 -4.37
N TYR A 40 8.27 7.43 -5.59
CA TYR A 40 8.51 8.34 -6.71
C TYR A 40 7.46 9.45 -6.80
N ILE A 41 6.37 9.32 -6.07
CA ILE A 41 5.32 10.33 -5.97
C ILE A 41 5.51 11.13 -4.68
N LYS A 42 5.28 12.45 -4.75
CA LYS A 42 5.33 13.31 -3.56
C LYS A 42 4.15 13.00 -2.67
N ARG A 43 4.38 12.96 -1.35
CA ARG A 43 3.35 12.65 -0.34
C ARG A 43 2.01 13.36 -0.55
N GLU A 44 2.03 14.63 -0.95
CA GLU A 44 0.83 15.45 -1.21
C GLU A 44 -0.03 14.95 -2.39
N ASP A 45 0.58 14.24 -3.34
CA ASP A 45 -0.06 13.70 -4.53
C ASP A 45 -0.49 12.23 -4.33
N LEU A 46 -0.13 11.58 -3.22
CA LEU A 46 -0.57 10.21 -2.96
C LEU A 46 -2.04 10.19 -2.49
N PRO A 47 -2.87 9.28 -3.02
CA PRO A 47 -4.17 9.04 -2.45
C PRO A 47 -4.05 8.56 -1.00
N SER A 48 -5.05 8.89 -0.18
CA SER A 48 -5.19 8.30 1.15
C SER A 48 -6.04 7.03 1.08
N LEU A 49 -5.64 5.99 1.81
CA LEU A 49 -6.49 4.83 2.05
C LEU A 49 -7.50 5.21 3.13
N VAL A 50 -8.77 5.34 2.76
CA VAL A 50 -9.84 5.81 3.65
C VAL A 50 -10.79 4.66 3.95
N GLU A 51 -11.15 4.49 5.22
CA GLU A 51 -12.15 3.53 5.64
C GLU A 51 -13.52 3.92 5.07
N PRO A 52 -14.25 3.00 4.40
CA PRO A 52 -15.57 3.31 3.88
C PRO A 52 -16.53 3.66 5.03
N SER A 53 -17.46 4.56 4.76
CA SER A 53 -18.46 4.99 5.75
C SER A 53 -19.67 4.06 5.72
N ARG A 54 -20.13 3.66 6.90
CA ARG A 54 -21.33 2.82 7.03
C ARG A 54 -22.55 3.59 6.51
N PRO A 55 -23.37 2.99 5.63
CA PRO A 55 -24.60 3.62 5.16
C PRO A 55 -25.62 3.76 6.29
N THR A 56 -26.37 4.84 6.22
CA THR A 56 -27.40 5.26 7.16
C THR A 56 -28.73 5.42 6.44
N ALA A 57 -29.82 5.64 7.18
CA ALA A 57 -31.12 5.88 6.56
C ALA A 57 -31.16 7.19 5.77
N GLU A 58 -30.38 8.19 6.19
CA GLU A 58 -30.28 9.51 5.56
C GLU A 58 -29.60 9.45 4.19
N ASP A 59 -28.75 8.45 3.95
CA ASP A 59 -28.13 8.20 2.64
C ASP A 59 -29.15 7.73 1.59
N ILE A 60 -30.29 7.18 2.03
CA ILE A 60 -31.40 6.80 1.16
C ILE A 60 -32.44 7.91 1.08
N ASN A 61 -32.85 8.43 2.24
CA ASN A 61 -33.85 9.46 2.35
C ASN A 61 -33.52 10.38 3.52
N LYS A 62 -33.12 11.62 3.20
CA LYS A 62 -32.68 12.63 4.17
C LYS A 62 -33.74 12.99 5.20
N ASP A 63 -35.02 12.77 4.91
CA ASP A 63 -36.12 13.06 5.83
C ASP A 63 -36.32 11.93 6.87
N LYS A 64 -35.58 10.83 6.77
CA LYS A 64 -35.70 9.63 7.60
C LYS A 64 -34.41 9.35 8.35
N ALA A 65 -34.40 9.72 9.63
CA ALA A 65 -33.26 9.50 10.52
C ALA A 65 -33.06 8.02 10.93
N LYS A 66 -34.07 7.16 10.79
CA LYS A 66 -34.02 5.75 11.23
C LYS A 66 -34.43 4.80 10.11
N ILE A 67 -33.73 3.66 10.03
CA ILE A 67 -34.00 2.57 9.07
C ILE A 67 -35.45 2.06 9.19
N SER A 68 -36.04 2.09 10.39
CA SER A 68 -37.43 1.68 10.61
C SER A 68 -38.45 2.56 9.88
N GLN A 69 -38.11 3.81 9.58
CA GLN A 69 -38.96 4.77 8.85
C GLN A 69 -38.89 4.54 7.34
N LEU A 70 -37.92 3.77 6.85
CA LEU A 70 -37.80 3.44 5.44
C LEU A 70 -38.96 2.52 5.01
N ASP A 71 -39.50 2.79 3.82
CA ASP A 71 -40.45 1.92 3.16
C ASP A 71 -39.77 0.66 2.58
N VAL A 72 -40.54 -0.20 1.93
CA VAL A 72 -40.03 -1.48 1.41
C VAL A 72 -38.98 -1.27 0.32
N GLY A 73 -39.18 -0.30 -0.58
CA GLY A 73 -38.24 -0.02 -1.67
C GLY A 73 -36.95 0.59 -1.13
N GLU A 74 -37.07 1.57 -0.25
CA GLU A 74 -35.92 2.21 0.41
C GLU A 74 -35.10 1.22 1.26
N LYS A 75 -35.76 0.27 1.95
CA LYS A 75 -35.07 -0.81 2.67
C LYS A 75 -34.30 -1.72 1.75
N GLU A 76 -34.78 -1.96 0.54
CA GLU A 76 -34.06 -2.77 -0.44
C GLU A 76 -32.83 -2.02 -0.95
N THR A 77 -32.93 -0.73 -1.27
CA THR A 77 -31.77 0.10 -1.60
C THR A 77 -30.77 0.14 -0.44
N PHE A 78 -31.24 0.27 0.80
CA PHE A 78 -30.39 0.24 1.99
C PHE A 78 -29.63 -1.09 2.14
N ARG A 79 -30.24 -2.23 1.78
CA ARG A 79 -29.57 -3.54 1.79
C ARG A 79 -28.46 -3.60 0.75
N VAL A 80 -28.70 -3.11 -0.46
CA VAL A 80 -27.68 -3.04 -1.52
C VAL A 80 -26.49 -2.18 -1.05
N LEU A 81 -26.73 -0.98 -0.52
CA LEU A 81 -25.65 -0.14 0.00
C LEU A 81 -24.89 -0.81 1.17
N GLN A 82 -25.57 -1.57 2.01
CA GLN A 82 -24.91 -2.32 3.08
C GLN A 82 -24.03 -3.46 2.55
N GLU A 83 -24.41 -4.09 1.45
CA GLU A 83 -23.59 -5.12 0.80
C GLU A 83 -22.36 -4.49 0.15
N GLU A 84 -22.52 -3.42 -0.62
CA GLU A 84 -21.41 -2.65 -1.19
C GLU A 84 -20.44 -2.16 -0.11
N TYR A 85 -20.95 -1.58 0.99
CA TYR A 85 -20.13 -1.17 2.13
C TYR A 85 -19.31 -2.32 2.73
N LYS A 86 -19.88 -3.53 2.84
CA LYS A 86 -19.13 -4.69 3.36
C LYS A 86 -18.00 -5.06 2.40
N GLU A 87 -18.28 -5.09 1.10
CA GLU A 87 -17.26 -5.40 0.09
C GLU A 87 -16.12 -4.36 0.10
N ASP A 88 -16.47 -3.08 0.17
CA ASP A 88 -15.49 -1.99 0.24
C ASP A 88 -14.66 -2.05 1.53
N ARG A 89 -15.29 -2.36 2.67
CA ARG A 89 -14.60 -2.49 3.95
C ARG A 89 -13.65 -3.68 3.94
N ASP A 90 -14.10 -4.82 3.41
CA ASP A 90 -13.26 -6.01 3.26
C ASP A 90 -12.06 -5.73 2.35
N LEU A 91 -12.23 -4.94 1.28
CA LEU A 91 -11.13 -4.49 0.44
C LEU A 91 -10.17 -3.56 1.20
N TYR A 92 -10.70 -2.59 1.95
CA TYR A 92 -9.91 -1.68 2.78
C TYR A 92 -9.06 -2.45 3.81
N GLU A 93 -9.64 -3.40 4.54
CA GLU A 93 -8.93 -4.23 5.53
C GLU A 93 -7.82 -5.08 4.88
N LYS A 94 -8.09 -5.64 3.69
CA LYS A 94 -7.08 -6.38 2.90
C LYS A 94 -5.94 -5.47 2.44
N GLN A 95 -6.25 -4.25 2.01
CA GLN A 95 -5.23 -3.27 1.61
C GLN A 95 -4.38 -2.83 2.80
N GLN A 96 -4.99 -2.59 3.97
CA GLN A 96 -4.26 -2.28 5.19
C GLN A 96 -3.30 -3.41 5.57
N SER A 97 -3.80 -4.65 5.57
CA SER A 97 -3.00 -5.85 5.81
C SER A 97 -1.85 -6.01 4.80
N ALA A 98 -2.10 -5.67 3.53
CA ALA A 98 -1.07 -5.71 2.49
C ALA A 98 0.02 -4.65 2.70
N ILE A 99 -0.32 -3.44 3.17
CA ILE A 99 0.65 -2.39 3.52
C ILE A 99 1.53 -2.84 4.69
N ASP A 100 0.94 -3.45 5.72
CA ASP A 100 1.66 -3.94 6.91
C ASP A 100 2.58 -5.13 6.57
N LEU A 101 2.11 -6.04 5.70
CA LEU A 101 2.93 -7.13 5.20
C LEU A 101 4.09 -6.61 4.35
N LEU A 102 3.83 -5.62 3.49
CA LEU A 102 4.85 -5.01 2.65
C LEU A 102 5.95 -4.36 3.49
N ARG A 103 5.58 -3.68 4.58
CA ARG A 103 6.53 -3.13 5.56
C ARG A 103 7.49 -4.19 6.09
N THR A 104 6.94 -5.33 6.51
CA THR A 104 7.73 -6.45 7.04
C THR A 104 8.66 -7.02 5.96
N GLN A 105 8.16 -7.18 4.73
CA GLN A 105 8.92 -7.69 3.59
C GLN A 105 10.07 -6.76 3.20
N ILE A 106 9.85 -5.45 3.21
CA ILE A 106 10.90 -4.45 2.99
C ILE A 106 11.99 -4.61 4.04
N GLN A 107 11.65 -4.61 5.33
CA GLN A 107 12.64 -4.74 6.39
C GLN A 107 13.41 -6.07 6.34
N SER A 108 12.77 -7.18 5.95
CA SER A 108 13.43 -8.48 5.81
C SER A 108 14.31 -8.61 4.57
N SER A 109 14.14 -7.73 3.57
CA SER A 109 14.88 -7.76 2.30
C SER A 109 15.90 -6.62 2.18
N VAL A 110 16.19 -5.92 3.27
CA VAL A 110 17.21 -4.89 3.34
C VAL A 110 18.38 -5.41 4.17
N SER A 111 19.60 -5.20 3.69
CA SER A 111 20.80 -5.59 4.41
C SER A 111 20.91 -4.88 5.76
N ARG A 112 21.63 -5.47 6.72
CA ARG A 112 21.82 -4.89 8.05
C ARG A 112 22.38 -3.47 8.01
N THR A 113 23.21 -3.16 7.02
CA THR A 113 23.81 -1.83 6.79
C THR A 113 22.74 -0.76 6.56
N TYR A 114 21.70 -1.06 5.79
CA TYR A 114 20.65 -0.11 5.45
C TYR A 114 19.39 -0.24 6.31
N LEU A 115 19.27 -1.31 7.10
CA LEU A 115 18.11 -1.56 7.97
C LEU A 115 17.84 -0.38 8.92
N ILE A 116 18.90 0.30 9.39
CA ILE A 116 18.79 1.49 10.26
C ILE A 116 17.98 2.63 9.63
N HIS A 117 17.91 2.71 8.29
CA HIS A 117 17.16 3.73 7.58
C HIS A 117 15.65 3.46 7.54
N THR A 118 15.23 2.27 7.99
CA THR A 118 13.80 1.91 8.12
C THR A 118 13.24 2.24 9.50
N PHE A 119 14.09 2.66 10.44
CA PHE A 119 13.69 2.93 11.83
C PHE A 119 13.02 4.29 11.94
N ASN A 120 12.12 4.45 12.92
CA ASN A 120 11.37 5.68 13.19
C ASN A 120 10.59 6.24 11.98
N CYS A 121 10.27 5.37 11.02
CA CYS A 121 9.39 5.69 9.90
C CYS A 121 7.95 5.32 10.29
N ASP A 122 7.02 6.26 10.19
CA ASP A 122 5.63 6.01 10.60
C ASP A 122 4.92 5.09 9.60
N THR A 123 5.16 5.30 8.30
CA THR A 123 4.47 4.58 7.22
C THR A 123 5.42 3.75 6.35
N THR A 124 4.86 2.80 5.59
CA THR A 124 5.61 2.05 4.58
C THR A 124 6.18 2.97 3.49
N TYR A 125 5.46 4.04 3.14
CA TYR A 125 5.95 5.10 2.25
C TYR A 125 7.22 5.75 2.80
N ASP A 126 7.24 6.11 4.09
CA ASP A 126 8.42 6.74 4.73
C ASP A 126 9.66 5.86 4.67
N ILE A 127 9.49 4.55 4.88
CA ILE A 127 10.59 3.59 4.74
C ILE A 127 11.12 3.60 3.30
N LEU A 128 10.24 3.54 2.30
CA LEU A 128 10.64 3.52 0.89
C LEU A 128 11.32 4.82 0.46
N VAL A 129 10.82 5.97 0.89
CA VAL A 129 11.45 7.28 0.63
C VAL A 129 12.81 7.37 1.31
N SER A 130 12.92 6.95 2.58
CA SER A 130 14.17 6.96 3.33
C SER A 130 15.24 6.09 2.66
N LEU A 131 14.87 4.85 2.27
CA LEU A 131 15.77 3.95 1.56
C LEU A 131 16.17 4.52 0.18
N LYS A 132 15.20 5.10 -0.56
CA LYS A 132 15.47 5.73 -1.85
C LYS A 132 16.50 6.85 -1.74
N GLN A 133 16.34 7.75 -0.77
CA GLN A 133 17.27 8.86 -0.56
C GLN A 133 18.70 8.42 -0.24
N ARG A 134 18.87 7.22 0.34
CA ARG A 134 20.17 6.72 0.82
C ARG A 134 20.84 5.74 -0.12
N VAL A 135 20.06 4.94 -0.83
CA VAL A 135 20.56 3.77 -1.58
C VAL A 135 20.29 3.89 -3.07
N ALA A 136 19.24 4.60 -3.51
CA ALA A 136 18.99 4.73 -4.94
C ALA A 136 20.19 5.42 -5.62
N PRO A 137 20.70 4.89 -6.74
CA PRO A 137 21.74 5.56 -7.51
C PRO A 137 21.28 6.97 -7.86
N SER A 138 22.13 7.96 -7.61
CA SER A 138 21.92 9.28 -8.23
C SER A 138 22.14 9.16 -9.73
N ASP A 139 21.50 10.04 -10.52
CA ASP A 139 21.69 10.07 -11.98
C ASP A 139 23.18 10.21 -12.39
N ASP A 140 24.02 10.79 -11.52
CA ASP A 140 25.46 10.91 -11.73
C ASP A 140 26.21 9.58 -11.52
N ALA A 141 25.81 8.77 -10.54
CA ALA A 141 26.41 7.44 -10.31
C ALA A 141 26.11 6.49 -11.48
N ARG A 142 24.91 6.60 -12.08
CA ARG A 142 24.49 5.79 -13.22
C ARG A 142 25.27 6.10 -14.51
N LYS A 143 25.79 7.33 -14.66
CA LYS A 143 26.63 7.72 -15.80
C LYS A 143 28.05 7.16 -15.71
N ILE A 144 28.60 7.04 -14.51
CA ILE A 144 29.97 6.51 -14.29
C ILE A 144 30.04 5.01 -14.60
N GLN A 145 28.93 4.27 -14.42
CA GLN A 145 28.88 2.83 -14.66
C GLN A 145 28.76 2.44 -16.15
N LEU A 146 28.54 3.42 -17.04
CA LEU A 146 28.38 3.24 -18.49
C LEU A 146 29.56 3.84 -19.30
N ALA A 147 30.61 4.32 -18.63
CA ALA A 147 31.82 4.89 -19.23
C ALA A 147 33.02 3.95 -19.02
#